data_AF-A0A0Q5YQ02-F1
#
_entry.id   AF-A0A0Q5YQ02-F1
#
_cell.length_a   1.000
_cell.length_b   1.000
_cell.length_c   1.000
_cell.angle_alpha   90.00
_cell.angle_beta   90.00
_cell.angle_gamma   90.00
#
_symmetry.space_group_name_H-M   'P 1'
#
loop_
_entity.id
_entity.type
_entity.pdbx_description
1 polymer ?
#
loop_
_entity_poly.entity_id
_entity_poly.type
_entity_poly.pdbx_seq_one_letter_code
_entity_poly.pdbx_strand_id
1 'polypeptide(L)' 'MIGHVDTITSLRAIAEGRRAPARKYAAFQRSALIRVIGHGSRSKPVLTDTGRAKLAQAEASR' A
#
# COMPACT_ATOMS: atom_id res chain seq x y z
N MET A 1 10.35 14.58 14.51
CA MET A 1 9.81 13.24 14.25
C MET A 1 8.81 13.34 13.08
N ILE A 2 9.28 13.54 11.85
CA ILE A 2 8.40 13.69 10.69
C ILE A 2 7.94 12.28 10.31
N GLY A 3 6.65 12.01 10.49
CA GLY A 3 6.05 10.67 10.44
C GLY A 3 6.46 9.87 9.20
N HIS A 4 7.45 9.00 9.38
CA HIS A 4 7.55 7.75 8.64
C HIS A 4 6.31 6.94 8.98
N VAL A 5 5.19 7.26 8.32
CA VAL A 5 4.06 6.33 8.25
C VAL A 5 4.65 5.05 7.66
N ASP A 6 4.70 4.03 8.50
CA ASP A 6 5.30 2.75 8.19
C ASP A 6 4.74 2.21 6.87
N THR A 7 5.62 1.63 6.05
CA THR A 7 5.24 0.94 4.82
C THR A 7 4.15 -0.09 5.11
N ILE A 8 4.27 -0.83 6.22
CA ILE A 8 3.31 -1.85 6.63
C ILE A 8 1.96 -1.25 7.00
N THR A 9 1.95 -0.18 7.82
CA THR A 9 0.71 0.54 8.16
C THR A 9 -0.01 1.07 6.92
N SER A 10 0.76 1.55 5.94
CA SER A 10 0.19 2.06 4.68
C SER A 10 -0.36 0.92 3.80
N LEU A 11 0.33 -0.22 3.72
CA LEU A 11 -0.16 -1.40 3.00
C LEU A 11 -1.43 -1.97 3.65
N ARG A 12 -1.48 -2.03 4.99
CA ARG A 12 -2.67 -2.43 5.74
C ARG A 12 -3.84 -1.49 5.47
N ALA A 13 -3.63 -0.19 5.50
CA ALA A 13 -4.67 0.79 5.19
C ALA A 13 -5.26 0.56 3.78
N ILE A 14 -4.42 0.27 2.78
CA ILE A 14 -4.88 -0.06 1.42
C ILE A 14 -5.65 -1.38 1.39
N ALA A 15 -5.20 -2.40 2.13
CA ALA A 15 -5.89 -3.69 2.25
C ALA A 15 -7.31 -3.52 2.82
N GLU A 16 -7.47 -2.64 3.80
CA GLU A 16 -8.75 -2.29 4.44
C GLU A 16 -9.62 -1.35 3.61
N GLY A 17 -9.20 -0.97 2.39
CA GLY A 17 -9.91 -0.02 1.54
C GLY A 17 -9.83 1.44 2.02
N ARG A 18 -8.98 1.74 3.00
CA ARG A 18 -8.71 3.09 3.47
C ARG A 18 -7.71 3.81 2.56
N ARG A 19 -7.79 5.14 2.55
CA ARG A 19 -6.89 5.98 1.75
C ARG A 19 -5.54 6.10 2.46
N ALA A 20 -4.49 5.49 1.91
CA ALA A 20 -3.13 5.70 2.37
C ALA A 20 -2.54 7.03 1.82
N PRO A 21 -1.45 7.55 2.42
CA PRO A 21 -0.86 8.81 1.99
C PRO A 21 -0.38 8.75 0.52
N ALA A 22 -0.85 9.69 -0.31
CA ALA A 22 -0.57 9.72 -1.76
C ALA A 22 0.94 9.70 -2.09
N ARG A 23 1.77 10.35 -1.25
CA ARG A 23 3.24 10.37 -1.38
C ARG A 23 3.90 8.99 -1.42
N LYS A 24 3.22 7.94 -0.92
CA LYS A 24 3.74 6.56 -0.90
C LYS A 24 3.29 5.73 -2.10
N TYR A 25 2.23 6.12 -2.82
CA TYR A 25 1.72 5.33 -3.94
C TYR A 25 2.75 5.18 -5.05
N ALA A 26 3.44 6.26 -5.42
CA ALA A 26 4.51 6.21 -6.42
C ALA A 26 5.66 5.29 -6.00
N ALA A 27 5.99 5.21 -4.70
CA ALA A 27 7.01 4.29 -4.21
C ALA A 27 6.50 2.84 -4.23
N PHE A 28 5.27 2.60 -3.79
CA PHE A 28 4.67 1.26 -3.76
C PHE A 28 4.41 0.70 -5.16
N GLN A 29 4.02 1.55 -6.11
CA GLN A 29 3.90 1.17 -7.52
C GLN A 29 5.26 0.82 -8.13
N ARG A 30 6.30 1.63 -7.89
CA ARG A 30 7.67 1.33 -8.34
C ARG A 30 8.19 0.01 -7.78
N SER A 31 7.84 -0.32 -6.54
CA SER A 31 8.18 -1.59 -5.90
C SER A 31 7.17 -2.72 -6.17
N ALA A 32 6.23 -2.53 -7.10
CA ALA A 32 5.20 -3.51 -7.46
C ALA A 32 4.37 -4.05 -6.27
N LEU A 33 4.24 -3.29 -5.18
CA LEU A 33 3.46 -3.66 -3.99
C LEU A 33 1.97 -3.32 -4.14
N ILE A 34 1.67 -2.30 -4.95
CA ILE A 34 0.30 -1.94 -5.28
C ILE A 34 0.17 -1.72 -6.78
N ARG A 35 -1.05 -1.87 -7.26
CA ARG A 35 -1.48 -1.37 -8.57
C ARG A 35 -2.65 -0.40 -8.36
N VAL A 36 -2.81 0.53 -9.29
CA VAL A 36 -3.96 1.44 -9.26
C VAL A 36 -4.96 0.93 -10.30
N ILE A 37 -6.18 0.68 -9.86
CA ILE A 37 -7.30 0.24 -10.72
C ILE A 37 -8.31 1.37 -10.87
N GLY A 38 -9.02 1.41 -11.99
CA GLY A 38 -10.00 2.44 -12.31
C GLY A 38 -9.45 3.55 -13.21
N HIS A 39 -10.33 4.47 -13.59
CA HIS A 39 -10.04 5.53 -14.55
C HIS A 39 -10.27 6.92 -13.94
N GLY A 40 -9.35 7.85 -14.20
CA GLY A 40 -9.44 9.23 -13.72
C GLY A 40 -9.58 9.36 -12.20
N SER A 41 -10.53 10.19 -11.76
CA SER A 41 -10.80 10.47 -10.34
C SER A 41 -11.28 9.27 -9.53
N ARG A 42 -11.69 8.18 -10.17
CA ARG A 42 -12.15 6.94 -9.53
C ARG A 42 -11.02 5.92 -9.32
N SER A 43 -9.78 6.30 -9.55
CA SER A 43 -8.63 5.44 -9.35
C SER A 43 -8.50 5.03 -7.88
N LYS A 44 -8.37 3.72 -7.62
CA LYS A 44 -8.17 3.15 -6.28
C LYS A 44 -6.90 2.32 -6.24
N PRO A 45 -6.04 2.47 -5.22
CA PRO A 45 -4.92 1.57 -5.02
C PRO A 45 -5.44 0.22 -4.52
N VAL A 46 -4.87 -0.87 -5.03
CA VAL A 46 -5.10 -2.23 -4.54
C VAL A 46 -3.77 -2.96 -4.41
N LEU A 47 -3.67 -3.85 -3.42
CA LEU A 47 -2.47 -4.67 -3.23
C LEU A 47 -2.30 -5.64 -4.40
N THR A 48 -1.04 -5.80 -4.84
CA THR A 48 -0.62 -6.91 -5.70
C THR A 48 -0.36 -8.16 -4.85
N ASP A 49 -0.04 -9.29 -5.49
CA ASP A 49 0.43 -10.48 -4.78
C ASP A 49 1.70 -10.21 -3.97
N THR A 50 2.66 -9.49 -4.53
CA THR A 50 3.86 -9.05 -3.82
C THR A 50 3.54 -8.16 -2.62
N GLY A 51 2.58 -7.23 -2.77
CA GLY A 51 2.12 -6.38 -1.67
C GLY A 51 1.46 -7.17 -0.54
N ARG A 52 0.61 -8.15 -0.90
CA ARG A 52 -0.02 -9.08 0.06
C ARG A 52 1.02 -9.92 0.79
N ALA A 53 1.97 -10.51 0.07
CA ALA A 53 3.04 -11.32 0.66
C ALA A 53 3.89 -10.51 1.65
N LYS A 54 4.26 -9.28 1.28
CA LYS A 54 5.03 -8.38 2.17
C LYS A 54 4.26 -8.00 3.43
N LEU A 55 2.96 -7.76 3.31
CA LEU A 55 2.09 -7.49 4.47
C LEU A 55 2.02 -8.72 5.39
N ALA A 56 1.77 -9.91 4.81
CA ALA A 56 1.69 -11.15 5.57
C ALA A 56 3.01 -11.50 6.28
N GLN A 57 4.15 -11.31 5.62
CA GLN A 57 5.47 -11.52 6.22
C GLN A 57 5.70 -10.60 7.43
N ALA A 58 5.31 -9.33 7.33
CA ALA A 58 5.43 -8.37 8.43
C ALA A 58 4.49 -8.70 9.60
N GLU A 59 3.34 -9.31 9.33
CA GLU A 59 2.39 -9.75 10.36
C GLU A 59 2.85 -11.05 11.05
N ALA A 60 3.51 -11.95 10.33
CA ALA A 60 4.08 -13.18 10.89
C ALA A 60 5.32 -12.94 11.78
N SER A 61 6.04 -11.83 11.56
CA SER A 61 7.21 -11.45 12.35
C SER A 61 6.87 -10.67 13.63
N ARG A 62 5.59 -10.58 14.00
CA ARG A 62 5.11 -9.79 15.15
C ARG A 62 4.60 -10.69 16.26
#